data_AF-E6VP14-F1
#
_entry.id   AF-E6VP14-F1
#
_cell.length_a   1.000
_cell.length_b   1.000
_cell.length_c   1.000
_cell.angle_alpha   90.00
_cell.angle_beta   90.00
_cell.angle_gamma   90.00
#
_symmetry.space_group_name_H-M   'P 1'
#
loop_
_entity.id
_entity.type
_entity.pdbx_description
1 polymer ?
#
loop_
_entity_poly.entity_id
_entity_poly.type
_entity_poly.pdbx_seq_one_letter_code
_entity_poly.pdbx_strand_id
1 'polypeptide(L)'
;MKKLIGPTHPNWEDMSPFVVHFTKKSAKSSEYDNSISILASRSLQAQNRFGMGKNYGESPPCVCFSEVPLHQLQRLAKKRGPYGIVFRKDFIVARNGGPILYAYQDTPHAKALRTLIDGAVGKPDDPIWRVAPFVDEPGEHGKSPYFFEWEREWRHPGNLQFNEDDPAFLIIPEDLHEAARDFFDNAEREQLGPNYKCPFIDPYWGLEKIKSILKP
;
A
#
# COMPACT_ATOMS: atom_id res chain seq x y z
N MET A 1 17.12 0.22 -17.55
CA MET A 1 16.75 0.73 -16.21
C MET A 1 17.81 0.32 -15.21
N LYS A 2 18.14 1.16 -14.23
CA LYS A 2 19.06 0.80 -13.13
C LYS A 2 18.38 -0.24 -12.24
N LYS A 3 19.10 -1.26 -11.75
CA LYS A 3 18.57 -2.23 -10.79
C LYS A 3 18.12 -1.49 -9.52
N LEU A 4 16.82 -1.57 -9.19
CA LEU A 4 16.21 -0.85 -8.07
C LEU A 4 16.03 -1.71 -6.81
N ILE A 5 15.78 -3.01 -6.99
CA ILE A 5 15.55 -3.97 -5.90
C ILE A 5 16.49 -5.18 -5.99
N GLY A 6 16.71 -5.84 -4.86
CA GLY A 6 17.45 -7.10 -4.77
C GLY A 6 16.70 -8.28 -5.42
N PRO A 7 17.35 -9.46 -5.55
CA PRO A 7 16.65 -10.65 -6.01
C PRO A 7 15.53 -11.03 -5.04
N THR A 8 14.45 -11.59 -5.58
CA THR A 8 13.35 -12.20 -4.82
C THR A 8 13.11 -13.58 -5.41
N HIS A 9 13.02 -14.61 -4.57
CA HIS A 9 12.78 -15.98 -5.03
C HIS A 9 11.37 -16.44 -4.67
N PRO A 10 10.68 -17.23 -5.53
CA PRO A 10 9.31 -17.68 -5.26
C PRO A 10 9.13 -18.55 -4.00
N ASN A 11 10.22 -19.11 -3.47
CA ASN A 11 10.25 -19.89 -2.24
C ASN A 11 10.60 -19.05 -1.00
N TRP A 12 10.84 -17.75 -1.15
CA TRP A 12 10.95 -16.82 -0.01
C TRP A 12 9.55 -16.39 0.40
N GLU A 13 9.06 -17.00 1.46
CA GLU A 13 7.68 -16.83 1.90
C GLU A 13 7.54 -15.71 2.93
N ASP A 14 8.64 -15.26 3.51
CA ASP A 14 8.72 -14.16 4.47
C ASP A 14 8.63 -12.78 3.80
N MET A 15 9.06 -12.68 2.54
CA MET A 15 9.06 -11.44 1.77
C MET A 15 8.36 -11.60 0.42
N SER A 16 7.18 -10.99 0.28
CA SER A 16 6.47 -10.91 -0.99
C SER A 16 7.19 -9.95 -1.95
N PRO A 17 7.25 -10.21 -3.28
CA PRO A 17 7.72 -9.22 -4.25
C PRO A 17 6.69 -8.10 -4.51
N PHE A 18 5.55 -8.15 -3.81
CA PHE A 18 4.41 -7.27 -3.99
C PHE A 18 4.10 -6.44 -2.73
N VAL A 19 3.43 -5.32 -2.94
CA VAL A 19 2.82 -4.50 -1.88
C VAL A 19 1.36 -4.24 -2.21
N VAL A 20 0.50 -4.27 -1.19
CA VAL A 20 -0.95 -4.19 -1.35
C VAL A 20 -1.51 -2.91 -0.75
N HIS A 21 -2.36 -2.22 -1.52
CA HIS A 21 -3.26 -1.20 -1.00
C HIS A 21 -4.66 -1.79 -0.80
N PHE A 22 -4.99 -2.15 0.44
CA PHE A 22 -6.35 -2.60 0.76
C PHE A 22 -7.31 -1.41 0.82
N THR A 23 -8.47 -1.56 0.20
CA THR A 23 -9.49 -0.52 0.17
C THR A 23 -10.42 -0.67 1.36
N LYS A 24 -10.54 0.39 2.17
CA LYS A 24 -11.34 0.40 3.40
C LYS A 24 -12.68 1.09 3.18
N LYS A 25 -13.73 0.66 3.88
CA LYS A 25 -15.00 1.38 3.97
C LYS A 25 -14.77 2.81 4.48
N SER A 26 -15.46 3.75 3.83
CA SER A 26 -15.55 5.15 4.27
C SER A 26 -16.93 5.41 4.87
N ALA A 27 -17.17 6.63 5.36
CA ALA A 27 -18.49 7.00 5.89
C ALA A 27 -19.62 6.92 4.84
N LYS A 28 -19.29 7.03 3.55
CA LYS A 28 -20.25 7.16 2.45
C LYS A 28 -20.22 6.00 1.44
N SER A 29 -19.21 5.14 1.49
CA SER A 29 -18.92 4.16 0.44
C SER A 29 -18.35 2.88 1.04
N SER A 30 -18.73 1.73 0.48
CA SER A 30 -18.18 0.43 0.87
C SER A 30 -16.72 0.26 0.44
N GLU A 31 -16.04 -0.78 0.92
CA GLU A 31 -14.72 -1.18 0.40
C GLU A 31 -14.76 -1.41 -1.11
N TYR A 32 -15.81 -2.07 -1.60
CA TYR A 32 -16.03 -2.34 -3.02
C TYR A 32 -16.14 -1.04 -3.82
N ASP A 33 -17.01 -0.12 -3.42
CA ASP A 33 -17.21 1.16 -4.13
C ASP A 33 -15.91 1.96 -4.22
N ASN A 34 -15.15 1.98 -3.12
CA ASN A 34 -13.85 2.65 -3.08
C ASN A 34 -12.84 1.97 -4.03
N SER A 35 -12.83 0.63 -4.09
CA SER A 35 -11.98 -0.11 -5.03
C SER A 35 -12.32 0.19 -6.49
N ILE A 36 -13.60 0.20 -6.85
CA ILE A 36 -14.05 0.54 -8.20
C ILE A 36 -13.72 1.99 -8.54
N SER A 37 -13.89 2.93 -7.60
CA SER A 37 -13.55 4.34 -7.81
C SER A 37 -12.05 4.55 -8.09
N ILE A 38 -11.18 3.86 -7.34
CA ILE A 38 -9.73 3.90 -7.58
C ILE A 38 -9.39 3.29 -8.94
N LEU A 39 -9.95 2.13 -9.28
CA LEU A 39 -9.69 1.44 -10.54
C LEU A 39 -10.22 2.24 -11.74
N ALA A 40 -11.38 2.89 -11.64
CA ALA A 40 -11.93 3.73 -12.69
C ALA A 40 -11.09 5.01 -12.91
N SER A 41 -10.66 5.65 -11.83
CA SER A 41 -9.84 6.87 -11.90
C SER A 41 -8.35 6.59 -12.16
N ARG A 42 -7.92 5.33 -12.02
CA ARG A 42 -6.53 4.89 -12.08
C ARG A 42 -5.60 5.64 -11.12
N SER A 43 -6.14 5.95 -9.95
CA SER A 43 -5.50 6.88 -9.01
C SER A 43 -5.71 6.50 -7.55
N LEU A 44 -4.61 6.28 -6.84
CA LEU A 44 -4.62 6.24 -5.37
C LEU A 44 -4.39 7.64 -4.83
N GLN A 45 -5.35 8.14 -4.05
CA GLN A 45 -5.31 9.48 -3.48
C GLN A 45 -4.61 9.47 -2.11
N ALA A 46 -3.58 10.30 -1.96
CA ALA A 46 -2.92 10.54 -0.69
C ALA A 46 -3.75 11.51 0.16
N GLN A 47 -4.60 10.97 1.02
CA GLN A 47 -5.52 11.76 1.83
C GLN A 47 -4.96 12.15 3.20
N ASN A 48 -4.04 11.36 3.75
CA ASN A 48 -3.57 11.51 5.12
C ASN A 48 -2.06 11.68 5.17
N ARG A 49 -1.59 12.46 6.15
CA ARG A 49 -0.18 12.54 6.53
C ARG A 49 0.13 11.44 7.55
N PHE A 50 1.33 10.89 7.47
CA PHE A 50 1.75 9.76 8.29
C PHE A 50 3.14 9.97 8.86
N GLY A 51 3.60 9.03 9.68
CA GLY A 51 4.90 9.09 10.32
C GLY A 51 5.03 10.19 11.36
N MET A 52 6.27 10.45 11.73
CA MET A 52 6.62 11.53 12.66
C MET A 52 6.26 12.91 12.07
N GLY A 53 6.07 13.02 10.76
CA GLY A 53 5.60 14.23 10.07
C GLY A 53 4.09 14.46 10.12
N LYS A 54 3.28 13.52 10.63
CA LYS A 54 1.80 13.53 10.47
C LYS A 54 1.07 14.80 10.90
N ASN A 55 1.62 15.53 11.88
CA ASN A 55 1.00 16.72 12.46
C ASN A 55 1.49 18.04 11.84
N TYR A 56 2.40 17.98 10.87
CA TYR A 56 3.04 19.17 10.27
C TYR A 56 2.53 19.37 8.84
N GLY A 57 2.18 20.60 8.48
CA GLY A 57 1.61 20.93 7.18
C GLY A 57 2.58 20.71 6.03
N GLU A 58 3.86 20.90 6.31
CA GLU A 58 5.03 20.72 5.44
C GLU A 58 5.24 19.25 5.04
N SER A 59 4.83 18.31 5.89
CA SER A 59 4.87 16.89 5.56
C SER A 59 3.83 16.57 4.49
N PRO A 60 4.19 15.94 3.36
CA PRO A 60 3.21 15.56 2.35
C PRO A 60 2.28 14.45 2.85
N PRO A 61 1.02 14.39 2.38
CA PRO A 61 0.20 13.21 2.56
C PRO A 61 0.78 12.03 1.75
N CYS A 62 0.47 10.80 2.14
CA CYS A 62 0.97 9.59 1.46
C CYS A 62 -0.15 8.61 1.12
N VAL A 63 0.10 7.81 0.09
CA VAL A 63 -0.56 6.52 -0.11
C VAL A 63 0.22 5.46 0.69
N CYS A 64 -0.49 4.61 1.42
CA CYS A 64 0.11 3.50 2.17
C CYS A 64 -0.12 2.15 1.47
N PHE A 65 0.81 1.24 1.64
CA PHE A 65 0.71 -0.16 1.24
C PHE A 65 1.22 -1.05 2.38
N SER A 66 0.81 -2.31 2.37
CA SER A 66 1.34 -3.34 3.26
C SER A 66 2.12 -4.36 2.45
N GLU A 67 3.24 -4.82 3.00
CA GLU A 67 3.94 -6.02 2.57
C GLU A 67 3.71 -7.11 3.61
N VAL A 68 3.13 -8.22 3.18
CA VAL A 68 2.96 -9.44 3.96
C VAL A 68 3.22 -10.65 3.07
N PRO A 69 3.57 -11.82 3.64
CA PRO A 69 3.51 -13.09 2.94
C PRO A 69 2.15 -13.26 2.24
N LEU A 70 2.14 -13.75 1.00
CA LEU A 70 0.90 -13.83 0.20
C LEU A 70 -0.20 -14.66 0.86
N HIS A 71 0.16 -15.74 1.55
CA HIS A 71 -0.79 -16.57 2.29
C HIS A 71 -1.26 -15.96 3.63
N GLN A 72 -0.80 -14.76 3.97
CA GLN A 72 -1.22 -13.99 5.15
C GLN A 72 -2.07 -12.76 4.80
N LEU A 73 -2.43 -12.56 3.52
CA LEU A 73 -3.32 -11.47 3.06
C LEU A 73 -4.63 -11.41 3.87
N GLN A 74 -5.18 -12.55 4.28
CA GLN A 74 -6.35 -12.64 5.14
C GLN A 74 -6.27 -11.82 6.44
N ARG A 75 -5.07 -11.60 7.00
CA ARG A 75 -4.91 -10.80 8.23
C ARG A 75 -5.28 -9.34 7.99
N LEU A 76 -4.92 -8.83 6.81
CA LEU A 76 -5.24 -7.48 6.38
C LEU A 76 -6.70 -7.39 5.92
N ALA A 77 -7.16 -8.38 5.17
CA ALA A 77 -8.54 -8.42 4.70
C ALA A 77 -9.56 -8.41 5.86
N LYS A 78 -9.28 -9.11 6.97
CA LYS A 78 -10.12 -9.08 8.18
C LYS A 78 -10.23 -7.70 8.82
N LYS A 79 -9.23 -6.82 8.65
CA LYS A 79 -9.19 -5.47 9.24
C LYS A 79 -9.64 -4.37 8.27
N ARG A 80 -9.42 -4.56 6.96
CA ARG A 80 -9.60 -3.54 5.92
C ARG A 80 -10.73 -3.89 4.94
N GLY A 81 -11.17 -5.13 4.91
CA GLY A 81 -12.09 -5.72 3.95
C GLY A 81 -11.39 -6.46 2.80
N PRO A 82 -12.12 -7.24 1.98
CA PRO A 82 -11.52 -8.23 1.07
C PRO A 82 -11.18 -7.67 -0.32
N TYR A 83 -11.04 -6.35 -0.46
CA TYR A 83 -10.75 -5.69 -1.73
C TYR A 83 -9.42 -4.92 -1.65
N GLY A 84 -8.64 -4.97 -2.73
CA GLY A 84 -7.34 -4.31 -2.76
C GLY A 84 -6.68 -4.34 -4.12
N ILE A 85 -5.69 -3.47 -4.29
CA ILE A 85 -4.92 -3.32 -5.52
C ILE A 85 -3.46 -3.59 -5.19
N VAL A 86 -2.83 -4.48 -5.95
CA VAL A 86 -1.49 -4.97 -5.64
C VAL A 86 -0.52 -4.56 -6.73
N PHE A 87 0.62 -4.01 -6.31
CA PHE A 87 1.69 -3.59 -7.20
C PHE A 87 2.97 -4.37 -6.91
N ARG A 88 3.83 -4.52 -7.91
CA ARG A 88 5.20 -4.99 -7.70
C ARG A 88 5.99 -3.92 -6.94
N LYS A 89 6.95 -4.34 -6.11
CA LYS A 89 7.80 -3.41 -5.34
C LYS A 89 8.60 -2.47 -6.24
N ASP A 90 9.14 -2.97 -7.35
CA ASP A 90 9.92 -2.17 -8.29
C ASP A 90 9.10 -1.01 -8.91
N PHE A 91 7.82 -1.23 -9.19
CA PHE A 91 6.88 -0.20 -9.65
C PHE A 91 6.77 0.97 -8.65
N ILE A 92 6.67 0.64 -7.35
CA ILE A 92 6.57 1.62 -6.27
C ILE A 92 7.90 2.34 -6.02
N VAL A 93 9.01 1.59 -5.99
CA VAL A 93 10.36 2.17 -5.82
C VAL A 93 10.70 3.12 -6.98
N ALA A 94 10.35 2.76 -8.21
CA ALA A 94 10.56 3.62 -9.38
C ALA A 94 9.81 4.96 -9.30
N ARG A 95 8.83 5.08 -8.39
CA ARG A 95 7.97 6.26 -8.20
C ARG A 95 8.24 6.98 -6.88
N ASN A 96 9.40 6.73 -6.25
CA ASN A 96 9.81 7.31 -4.96
C ASN A 96 9.00 6.81 -3.74
N GLY A 97 8.28 5.70 -3.89
CA GLY A 97 7.76 4.97 -2.75
C GLY A 97 8.77 4.00 -2.17
N GLY A 98 8.50 3.48 -0.98
CA GLY A 98 9.41 2.57 -0.29
C GLY A 98 8.89 2.09 1.06
N PRO A 99 9.59 1.13 1.69
CA PRO A 99 9.27 0.69 3.04
C PRO A 99 9.52 1.82 4.04
N ILE A 100 8.74 1.83 5.12
CA ILE A 100 8.96 2.76 6.23
C ILE A 100 10.12 2.30 7.13
N LEU A 101 10.55 3.20 8.01
CA LEU A 101 11.53 3.01 9.07
C LEU A 101 10.80 3.05 10.41
N TYR A 102 11.25 2.23 11.35
CA TYR A 102 10.77 2.26 12.73
C TYR A 102 11.81 2.93 13.62
N ALA A 103 11.42 4.04 14.25
CA ALA A 103 12.17 4.68 15.30
C ALA A 103 11.40 4.48 16.61
N TYR A 104 11.66 3.37 17.31
CA TYR A 104 10.97 3.01 18.55
C TYR A 104 10.91 4.17 19.53
N GLN A 105 9.74 4.35 20.14
CA GLN A 105 9.49 5.41 21.10
C GLN A 105 10.54 5.41 22.20
N ASP A 106 10.92 6.61 22.64
CA ASP A 106 11.90 6.87 23.71
C ASP A 106 13.35 6.43 23.45
N THR A 107 13.63 5.84 22.28
CA THR A 107 15.01 5.56 21.86
C THR A 107 15.78 6.82 21.44
N PRO A 108 17.12 6.81 21.49
CA PRO A 108 17.93 7.92 20.98
C PRO A 108 17.66 8.27 19.51
N HIS A 109 17.37 7.27 18.66
CA HIS A 109 17.06 7.46 17.25
C HIS A 109 15.76 8.26 17.06
N ALA A 110 14.71 7.88 17.78
CA ALA A 110 13.44 8.62 17.75
C ALA A 110 13.60 10.05 18.25
N LYS A 111 14.34 10.25 19.35
CA LYS A 111 14.64 11.60 19.87
C LYS A 111 15.40 12.46 18.85
N ALA A 112 16.44 11.91 18.22
CA ALA A 112 17.20 12.62 17.20
C ALA A 112 16.32 13.02 16.00
N LEU A 113 15.45 12.12 15.51
CA LEU A 113 14.54 12.42 14.41
C LEU A 113 13.50 13.48 14.79
N ARG A 114 12.98 13.47 16.03
CA ARG A 114 12.11 14.55 16.53
C ARG A 114 12.84 15.88 16.53
N THR A 115 14.08 15.94 17.03
CA THR A 115 14.88 17.17 17.02
C THR A 115 15.07 17.73 15.61
N LEU A 116 15.31 16.88 14.61
CA LEU A 116 15.41 17.30 13.21
C LEU A 116 14.09 17.85 12.67
N ILE A 117 12.97 17.18 12.96
CA ILE A 117 11.62 17.59 12.54
C ILE A 117 11.24 18.93 13.19
N ASP A 118 11.42 19.06 14.50
CA ASP A 118 11.11 20.28 15.24
C ASP A 118 11.98 21.46 14.75
N GLY A 119 13.25 21.21 14.41
CA GLY A 119 14.13 22.21 13.82
C GLY A 119 13.75 22.65 12.41
N ALA A 120 12.92 21.89 11.72
CA ALA A 120 12.45 22.15 10.35
C ALA A 120 11.07 22.82 10.29
N VAL A 121 10.39 23.01 11.43
CA VAL A 121 9.08 23.68 11.48
C VAL A 121 9.17 25.09 10.87
N GLY A 122 8.24 25.41 9.96
CA GLY A 122 8.24 26.67 9.22
C GLY A 122 9.25 26.72 8.05
N LYS A 123 9.94 25.61 7.75
CA LYS A 123 10.90 25.49 6.65
C LYS A 123 10.41 24.41 5.67
N PRO A 124 9.48 24.72 4.76
CA PRO A 124 8.85 23.72 3.89
C PRO A 124 9.85 22.99 2.96
N ASP A 125 10.97 23.62 2.64
CA ASP A 125 12.01 23.05 1.77
C ASP A 125 13.04 22.19 2.52
N ASP A 126 12.91 22.04 3.84
CA ASP A 126 13.83 21.21 4.63
C ASP A 126 13.74 19.74 4.18
N PRO A 127 14.88 19.07 3.91
CA PRO A 127 14.89 17.69 3.41
C PRO A 127 14.26 16.68 4.37
N ILE A 128 14.13 16.99 5.67
CA ILE A 128 13.48 16.08 6.62
C ILE A 128 12.04 15.77 6.22
N TRP A 129 11.33 16.68 5.55
CA TRP A 129 9.94 16.46 5.10
C TRP A 129 9.81 15.38 4.02
N ARG A 130 10.92 14.98 3.39
CA ARG A 130 10.96 13.82 2.47
C ARG A 130 11.11 12.49 3.20
N VAL A 131 11.59 12.52 4.45
CA VAL A 131 11.90 11.32 5.26
C VAL A 131 10.87 11.12 6.37
N ALA A 132 10.40 12.20 7.01
CA ALA A 132 9.45 12.16 8.12
C ALA A 132 8.16 11.37 7.83
N PRO A 133 7.59 11.39 6.60
CA PRO A 133 6.45 10.55 6.26
C PRO A 133 6.78 9.06 6.28
N PHE A 134 8.04 8.65 6.20
CA PHE A 134 8.50 7.26 6.20
C PHE A 134 9.01 6.80 7.57
N VAL A 135 8.92 7.59 8.63
CA VAL A 135 9.35 7.15 9.96
C VAL A 135 8.14 7.00 10.86
N ASP A 136 7.85 5.78 11.31
CA ASP A 136 6.89 5.56 12.38
C ASP A 136 7.60 5.35 13.71
N GLU A 137 6.86 5.63 14.78
CA GLU A 137 7.33 5.51 16.15
C GLU A 137 6.51 4.48 16.92
N PRO A 138 6.85 3.17 16.82
CA PRO A 138 6.21 2.15 17.62
C PRO A 138 6.39 2.38 19.11
N GLY A 139 5.32 2.19 19.87
CA GLY A 139 5.32 2.39 21.31
C GLY A 139 3.93 2.65 21.90
N GLU A 140 3.92 3.00 23.19
CA GLU A 140 2.73 3.35 23.94
C GLU A 140 2.35 4.83 23.73
N HIS A 141 1.32 5.05 22.91
CA HIS A 141 0.74 6.38 22.65
C HIS A 141 -0.52 6.56 23.50
N GLY A 142 -0.33 6.89 24.78
CA GLY A 142 -1.43 7.08 25.73
C GLY A 142 -2.25 5.80 25.92
N LYS A 143 -3.54 5.82 25.54
CA LYS A 143 -4.44 4.66 25.71
C LYS A 143 -4.38 3.63 24.58
N SER A 144 -3.61 3.87 23.53
CA SER A 144 -3.57 3.01 22.35
C SER A 144 -2.12 2.71 21.97
N PRO A 145 -1.65 1.48 22.22
CA PRO A 145 -0.33 1.09 21.74
C PRO A 145 -0.32 1.04 20.20
N TYR A 146 0.79 1.44 19.61
CA TYR A 146 1.02 1.37 18.18
C TYR A 146 2.16 0.38 17.92
N PHE A 147 1.80 -0.87 17.62
CA PHE A 147 2.73 -1.94 17.27
C PHE A 147 2.25 -2.64 15.99
N PHE A 148 2.65 -2.10 14.84
CA PHE A 148 2.27 -2.60 13.52
C PHE A 148 3.41 -3.28 12.76
N GLU A 149 4.56 -3.50 13.40
CA GLU A 149 5.78 -4.04 12.77
C GLU A 149 5.66 -5.50 12.32
N TRP A 150 4.55 -6.18 12.65
CA TRP A 150 4.22 -7.51 12.14
C TRP A 150 3.81 -7.48 10.65
N GLU A 151 3.40 -6.32 10.13
CA GLU A 151 3.32 -6.03 8.69
C GLU A 151 4.40 -5.02 8.34
N ARG A 152 5.06 -5.17 7.19
CA ARG A 152 5.99 -4.14 6.74
C ARG A 152 5.22 -3.09 5.96
N GLU A 153 5.04 -1.90 6.55
CA GLU A 153 4.36 -0.80 5.88
C GLU A 153 5.26 -0.14 4.82
N TRP A 154 4.65 0.29 3.73
CA TRP A 154 5.26 1.01 2.63
C TRP A 154 4.45 2.29 2.37
N ARG A 155 5.13 3.34 1.90
CA ARG A 155 4.50 4.64 1.60
C ARG A 155 4.96 5.17 0.24
N HIS A 156 4.09 5.95 -0.38
CA HIS A 156 4.36 6.77 -1.55
C HIS A 156 3.86 8.20 -1.28
N PRO A 157 4.74 9.23 -1.29
CA PRO A 157 4.33 10.60 -1.07
C PRO A 157 3.47 11.15 -2.21
N GLY A 158 2.35 11.77 -1.86
CA GLY A 158 1.37 12.28 -2.82
C GLY A 158 0.57 11.17 -3.53
N ASN A 159 -0.25 11.58 -4.48
CA ASN A 159 -1.08 10.64 -5.24
C ASN A 159 -0.23 9.69 -6.08
N LEU A 160 -0.68 8.45 -6.21
CA LEU A 160 -0.06 7.47 -7.10
C LEU A 160 -0.98 7.23 -8.30
N GLN A 161 -0.50 7.64 -9.48
CA GLN A 161 -1.14 7.31 -10.75
C GLN A 161 -0.57 6.00 -11.30
N PHE A 162 -1.42 5.22 -11.95
CA PHE A 162 -1.06 3.96 -12.58
C PHE A 162 -1.87 3.75 -13.87
N ASN A 163 -1.50 2.77 -14.68
CA ASN A 163 -2.23 2.32 -15.85
C ASN A 163 -2.86 0.95 -15.58
N GLU A 164 -3.77 0.50 -16.44
CA GLU A 164 -4.47 -0.78 -16.31
C GLU A 164 -3.56 -2.03 -16.29
N ASP A 165 -2.32 -1.92 -16.80
CA ASP A 165 -1.31 -2.99 -16.83
C ASP A 165 -0.33 -2.95 -15.64
N ASP A 166 -0.35 -1.89 -14.83
CA ASP A 166 0.56 -1.73 -13.69
C ASP A 166 0.20 -2.60 -12.46
N PRO A 167 -1.08 -2.81 -12.09
CA PRO A 167 -1.43 -3.74 -11.02
C PRO A 167 -1.00 -5.16 -11.36
N ALA A 168 -0.22 -5.76 -10.46
CA ALA A 168 0.22 -7.14 -10.58
C ALA A 168 -0.94 -8.13 -10.47
N PHE A 169 -1.90 -7.83 -9.59
CA PHE A 169 -3.17 -8.53 -9.43
C PHE A 169 -4.13 -7.69 -8.60
N LEU A 170 -5.42 -8.04 -8.64
CA LEU A 170 -6.44 -7.45 -7.77
C LEU A 170 -6.84 -8.46 -6.68
N ILE A 171 -7.14 -7.94 -5.49
CA ILE A 171 -7.75 -8.73 -4.42
C ILE A 171 -9.25 -8.56 -4.52
N ILE A 172 -9.94 -9.67 -4.79
CA ILE A 172 -11.39 -9.75 -4.99
C ILE A 172 -11.86 -11.11 -4.42
N PRO A 173 -12.97 -11.19 -3.67
CA PRO A 173 -13.56 -12.47 -3.26
C PRO A 173 -13.77 -13.44 -4.43
N GLU A 174 -13.43 -14.72 -4.25
CA GLU A 174 -13.47 -15.74 -5.33
C GLU A 174 -14.84 -15.86 -6.00
N ASP A 175 -15.91 -15.80 -5.21
CA ASP A 175 -17.29 -15.86 -5.68
C ASP A 175 -17.70 -14.70 -6.60
N LEU A 176 -16.89 -13.63 -6.65
CA LEU A 176 -17.10 -12.47 -7.51
C LEU A 176 -16.15 -12.42 -8.71
N HIS A 177 -15.23 -13.38 -8.87
CA HIS A 177 -14.21 -13.32 -9.94
C HIS A 177 -14.80 -13.28 -11.34
N GLU A 178 -15.80 -14.11 -11.62
CA GLU A 178 -16.49 -14.16 -12.93
C GLU A 178 -17.22 -12.84 -13.21
N ALA A 179 -18.05 -12.39 -12.27
CA ALA A 179 -18.78 -11.13 -12.39
C ALA A 179 -17.86 -9.91 -12.54
N ALA A 180 -16.73 -9.88 -11.82
CA ALA A 180 -15.73 -8.82 -11.95
C ALA A 180 -15.04 -8.85 -13.32
N ARG A 181 -14.76 -10.04 -13.85
CA ARG A 181 -14.15 -10.20 -15.18
C ARG A 181 -15.09 -9.67 -16.26
N ASP A 182 -16.34 -10.11 -16.23
CA ASP A 182 -17.38 -9.65 -17.15
C ASP A 182 -17.57 -8.14 -17.06
N PHE A 183 -17.57 -7.57 -15.86
CA PHE A 183 -17.67 -6.13 -15.66
C PHE A 183 -16.55 -5.37 -16.38
N PHE A 184 -15.28 -5.77 -16.20
CA PHE A 184 -14.16 -5.09 -16.86
C PHE A 184 -14.13 -5.33 -18.37
N ASP A 185 -14.47 -6.53 -18.84
CA ASP A 185 -14.56 -6.83 -20.28
C ASP A 185 -15.67 -6.02 -20.97
N ASN A 186 -16.83 -5.87 -20.30
CA ASN A 186 -17.91 -5.01 -20.80
C ASN A 186 -17.50 -3.53 -20.79
N ALA A 187 -16.83 -3.05 -19.74
CA ALA A 187 -16.36 -1.67 -19.64
C ALA A 187 -15.39 -1.30 -20.78
N GLU A 188 -14.49 -2.20 -21.16
CA GLU A 188 -13.59 -2.03 -22.32
C GLU A 188 -14.36 -2.09 -23.64
N ARG A 189 -15.23 -3.09 -23.84
CA ARG A 189 -16.02 -3.24 -25.07
C ARG A 189 -16.90 -2.03 -25.34
N GLU A 190 -17.48 -1.46 -24.29
CA GLU A 190 -18.37 -0.30 -24.36
C GLU A 190 -17.62 1.04 -24.27
N GLN A 191 -16.29 1.02 -24.11
CA GLN A 191 -15.44 2.20 -23.96
C GLN A 191 -15.84 3.09 -22.77
N LEU A 192 -16.36 2.47 -21.70
CA LEU A 192 -16.82 3.13 -20.48
C LEU A 192 -15.77 3.13 -19.37
N GLY A 193 -14.74 2.29 -19.46
CA GLY A 193 -13.71 2.20 -18.43
C GLY A 193 -12.54 1.30 -18.77
N PRO A 194 -11.52 1.26 -17.89
CA PRO A 194 -10.35 0.42 -18.05
C PRO A 194 -10.68 -1.06 -17.80
N ASN A 195 -9.84 -1.95 -18.34
CA ASN A 195 -9.90 -3.38 -18.10
C ASN A 195 -8.60 -3.93 -17.53
N TYR A 196 -8.69 -4.48 -16.33
CA TYR A 196 -7.56 -5.04 -15.61
C TYR A 196 -7.40 -6.52 -15.93
N LYS A 197 -6.59 -6.83 -16.95
CA LYS A 197 -6.31 -8.21 -17.40
C LYS A 197 -5.42 -9.02 -16.45
N CYS A 198 -4.93 -8.41 -15.37
CA CYS A 198 -4.17 -9.11 -14.34
C CYS A 198 -5.03 -10.14 -13.57
N PRO A 199 -4.40 -11.10 -12.86
CA PRO A 199 -5.14 -12.09 -12.09
C PRO A 199 -5.97 -11.51 -10.95
N PHE A 200 -7.00 -12.24 -10.54
CA PHE A 200 -7.76 -11.96 -9.32
C PHE A 200 -7.41 -12.99 -8.25
N ILE A 201 -7.22 -12.51 -7.02
CA ILE A 201 -6.87 -13.34 -5.87
C ILE A 201 -7.86 -13.10 -4.76
N ASP A 202 -8.39 -14.20 -4.21
CA ASP A 202 -9.09 -14.14 -2.94
C ASP A 202 -8.07 -14.06 -1.79
N PRO A 203 -8.21 -13.11 -0.85
CA PRO A 203 -7.25 -12.94 0.24
C PRO A 203 -7.21 -14.10 1.23
N TYR A 204 -8.17 -15.02 1.19
CA TYR A 204 -8.28 -16.20 2.04
C TYR A 204 -7.68 -17.47 1.41
N TRP A 205 -7.18 -17.42 0.18
CA TRP A 205 -6.50 -18.55 -0.45
C TRP A 205 -5.16 -18.90 0.22
N GLY A 206 -4.83 -20.20 0.18
CA GLY A 206 -3.51 -20.70 0.58
C GLY A 206 -2.42 -20.38 -0.44
N LEU A 207 -1.16 -20.49 0.00
CA LEU A 207 0.00 -20.10 -0.80
C LEU A 207 0.09 -20.78 -2.16
N GLU A 208 -0.13 -22.09 -2.21
CA GLU A 208 -0.01 -22.89 -3.42
C GLU A 208 -1.01 -22.48 -4.50
N LYS A 209 -2.25 -22.17 -4.09
CA LYS A 209 -3.28 -21.65 -5.01
C LYS A 209 -2.91 -20.27 -5.53
N ILE A 210 -2.38 -19.40 -4.68
CA ILE A 210 -1.91 -18.07 -5.11
C ILE A 210 -0.74 -18.20 -6.11
N LYS A 211 0.27 -19.03 -5.80
CA LYS A 211 1.43 -19.24 -6.68
C LYS A 211 1.06 -19.83 -8.03
N SER A 212 0.08 -20.73 -8.09
CA SER A 212 -0.35 -21.34 -9.36
C SER A 212 -1.03 -20.34 -10.31
N ILE A 213 -1.65 -19.30 -9.76
CA ILE A 213 -2.28 -18.20 -10.49
C ILE A 213 -1.25 -17.14 -10.90
N LEU A 214 -0.37 -16.74 -9.99
CA LEU A 214 0.66 -15.71 -10.23
C LEU A 214 1.89 -16.25 -10.99
N LYS A 215 1.71 -17.19 -11.93
CA LYS A 215 2.81 -17.89 -12.64
C LYS A 215 4.02 -16.97 -12.85
N PRO A 216 5.24 -17.41 -12.49
CA PRO A 216 6.44 -16.57 -12.55
C PRO A 216 6.73 -16.00 -13.94
#